data_AF-M0L7B9-F1
#
_entry.id   AF-M0L7B9-F1
#
_cell.length_a   1.000
_cell.length_b   1.000
_cell.length_c   1.000
_cell.angle_alpha   90.00
_cell.angle_beta   90.00
_cell.angle_gamma   90.00
#
_symmetry.space_group_name_H-M   'P 1'
#
loop_
_entity.id
_entity.type
_entity.pdbx_description
1 polymer ?
#
loop_
_entity_poly.entity_id
_entity_poly.type
_entity_poly.pdbx_seq_one_letter_code
_entity_poly.pdbx_strand_id
1 'polypeptide(L)'
;MVTVSAFKDGSAALRENPILFVAGLLLGAVSQLQYVDHLIESPLLSAGVSLVWLIVFPLVLGGFIGTAQAAIEGFDPPLTQFFIEARTHYFPLLLATVLYVPQEIVS
;
A
#
# COMPACT_ATOMS: atom_id res chain seq x y z
N MET A 1 -30.93 6.91 1.57
CA MET A 1 -30.93 5.46 1.24
C MET A 1 -29.96 5.12 0.11
N VAL A 2 -29.89 5.93 -0.96
CA VAL A 2 -28.95 5.77 -2.11
C VAL A 2 -27.46 5.80 -1.72
N THR A 3 -27.06 6.65 -0.78
CA THR A 3 -25.66 6.76 -0.35
C THR A 3 -25.13 5.49 0.31
N VAL A 4 -25.99 4.78 1.04
CA VAL A 4 -25.63 3.55 1.75
C VAL A 4 -25.53 2.37 0.77
N SER A 5 -26.38 2.32 -0.26
CA SER A 5 -26.28 1.28 -1.29
C SER A 5 -25.04 1.49 -2.16
N ALA A 6 -24.78 2.72 -2.62
CA ALA A 6 -23.58 3.03 -3.41
C ALA A 6 -22.29 2.74 -2.62
N PHE A 7 -22.27 2.99 -1.31
CA PHE A 7 -21.14 2.62 -0.45
C PHE A 7 -20.98 1.10 -0.31
N LYS A 8 -22.09 0.38 -0.16
CA LYS A 8 -22.08 -1.08 -0.04
C LYS A 8 -21.65 -1.75 -1.35
N ASP A 9 -22.12 -1.23 -2.47
CA ASP A 9 -21.78 -1.70 -3.82
C ASP A 9 -20.32 -1.35 -4.15
N GLY A 10 -19.88 -0.15 -3.82
CA GLY A 10 -18.47 0.25 -3.92
C GLY A 10 -17.56 -0.60 -3.01
N SER A 11 -17.98 -0.88 -1.77
CA SER A 11 -17.23 -1.76 -0.85
C SER A 11 -17.20 -3.21 -1.32
N ALA A 12 -18.26 -3.70 -1.97
CA ALA A 12 -18.29 -5.03 -2.56
C ALA A 12 -17.35 -5.09 -3.77
N ALA A 13 -17.43 -4.11 -4.67
CA ALA A 13 -16.56 -3.99 -5.84
C ALA A 13 -15.08 -3.82 -5.47
N LEU A 14 -14.78 -3.05 -4.41
CA LEU A 14 -13.43 -2.93 -3.85
C LEU A 14 -12.93 -4.28 -3.32
N ARG A 15 -13.77 -5.05 -2.61
CA ARG A 15 -13.37 -6.39 -2.14
C ARG A 15 -13.11 -7.39 -3.27
N GLU A 16 -13.82 -7.23 -4.38
CA GLU A 16 -13.61 -8.06 -5.59
C GLU A 16 -12.34 -7.67 -6.35
N ASN A 17 -11.84 -6.45 -6.17
CA ASN A 17 -10.61 -5.97 -6.81
C ASN A 17 -9.54 -5.60 -5.76
N PRO A 18 -8.65 -6.54 -5.39
CA PRO A 18 -7.68 -6.29 -4.33
C PRO A 18 -6.70 -5.16 -4.64
N ILE A 19 -6.43 -4.88 -5.91
CA ILE A 19 -5.59 -3.76 -6.34
C ILE A 19 -6.26 -2.44 -5.94
N LEU A 20 -7.54 -2.26 -6.31
CA LEU A 20 -8.31 -1.07 -5.95
C LEU A 20 -8.52 -0.96 -4.44
N PHE A 21 -8.72 -2.09 -3.75
CA PHE A 21 -8.85 -2.10 -2.29
C PHE A 21 -7.62 -1.53 -1.59
N VAL A 22 -6.44 -2.07 -1.92
CA VAL A 22 -5.18 -1.64 -1.29
C VAL A 22 -4.83 -0.21 -1.69
N ALA A 23 -5.01 0.16 -2.96
CA ALA A 23 -4.79 1.53 -3.42
C ALA A 23 -5.72 2.52 -2.70
N GLY A 24 -7.01 2.20 -2.57
CA GLY A 24 -7.98 3.02 -1.86
C GLY A 24 -7.66 3.16 -0.37
N LEU A 25 -7.22 2.08 0.27
CA LEU A 25 -6.82 2.09 1.69
C LEU A 25 -5.58 2.97 1.91
N LEU A 26 -4.58 2.87 1.03
CA LEU A 26 -3.38 3.72 1.09
C LEU A 26 -3.72 5.18 0.86
N LEU A 27 -4.53 5.49 -0.16
CA LEU A 27 -4.96 6.88 -0.42
C LEU A 27 -5.74 7.45 0.77
N GLY A 28 -6.63 6.66 1.37
CA GLY A 28 -7.35 7.06 2.58
C GLY A 28 -6.41 7.31 3.76
N ALA A 29 -5.47 6.39 4.01
CA ALA A 29 -4.51 6.50 5.10
C ALA A 29 -3.57 7.71 4.93
N VAL A 30 -3.01 7.91 3.73
CA VAL A 30 -2.14 9.06 3.42
C VAL A 30 -2.90 10.37 3.58
N SER A 31 -4.13 10.45 3.08
CA SER A 31 -4.95 11.66 3.19
C SER A 31 -5.22 12.02 4.65
N GLN A 32 -5.54 11.05 5.51
CA GLN A 32 -5.73 11.29 6.94
C GLN A 32 -4.42 11.68 7.64
N LEU A 33 -3.32 11.05 7.26
CA LEU A 33 -2.00 11.34 7.83
C LEU A 33 -1.56 12.77 7.53
N GLN A 34 -1.85 13.30 6.34
CA GLN A 34 -1.57 14.70 5.98
C GLN A 34 -2.28 15.71 6.91
N TYR A 35 -3.49 15.39 7.38
CA TYR A 35 -4.17 16.24 8.37
C TYR A 35 -3.49 16.19 9.73
N VAL A 36 -3.04 15.01 10.16
CA VAL A 36 -2.35 14.81 11.45
C VAL A 36 -0.95 15.46 11.45
N ASP A 37 -0.24 15.39 10.33
CA ASP A 37 1.09 15.99 10.16
C ASP A 37 1.03 17.53 10.24
N HIS A 38 -0.04 18.13 9.73
CA HIS A 38 -0.27 19.58 9.83
C HIS A 38 -0.61 20.06 11.25
N LEU A 39 -1.10 19.15 12.11
CA LEU A 39 -1.46 19.46 13.49
C LEU A 39 -0.26 19.36 14.45
N ILE A 40 0.80 18.65 14.06
CA ILE A 40 1.93 18.35 14.94
C ILE A 40 3.22 18.44 14.11
N GLU A 41 3.83 19.63 14.05
CA GLU A 41 5.16 19.86 13.45
C GLU A 41 6.28 19.18 14.29
N SER A 42 6.21 17.87 14.46
CA SER A 42 7.15 17.09 15.27
C SER A 42 8.11 16.30 14.38
N PRO A 43 9.41 16.59 14.43
CA PRO A 43 10.43 15.85 13.69
C PRO A 43 10.43 14.34 13.99
N LEU A 44 10.08 13.96 15.22
CA LEU A 44 9.96 12.55 15.65
C LEU A 44 8.82 11.83 14.94
N LEU A 45 7.71 12.53 14.70
CA LEU A 45 6.52 11.97 14.07
C LEU A 45 6.76 11.77 12.57
N SER A 46 7.39 12.75 11.92
CA SER A 46 7.85 12.64 10.53
C SER A 46 8.86 11.50 10.32
N ALA A 47 9.86 11.37 11.20
CA ALA A 47 10.81 10.26 11.16
C ALA A 47 10.11 8.90 11.37
N GLY A 48 9.18 8.83 12.31
CA GLY A 48 8.37 7.63 12.56
C GLY A 48 7.51 7.22 11.37
N VAL A 49 6.82 8.18 10.74
CA VAL A 49 6.02 7.96 9.52
C VAL A 49 6.90 7.45 8.38
N SER A 50 8.08 8.05 8.20
CA SER A 50 9.03 7.65 7.16
C SER A 50 9.54 6.23 7.39
N LEU A 51 9.80 5.85 8.64
CA LEU A 51 10.20 4.49 9.01
C LEU A 51 9.09 3.47 8.75
N VAL A 52 7.85 3.81 9.11
CA VAL A 52 6.67 2.98 8.83
C VAL A 52 6.49 2.83 7.32
N TRP A 53 6.64 3.91 6.56
CA TRP A 53 6.53 3.89 5.10
C TRP A 53 7.61 3.00 4.47
N LEU A 54 8.86 3.06 4.96
CA LEU A 54 9.95 2.20 4.50
C LEU A 54 9.62 0.71 4.65
N ILE A 55 8.86 0.34 5.69
CA ILE A 55 8.43 -1.03 5.96
C ILE A 55 7.19 -1.38 5.14
N VAL A 56 6.21 -0.48 5.03
CA VAL A 56 4.94 -0.75 4.35
C VAL A 56 5.09 -0.76 2.83
N PHE A 57 5.94 0.10 2.28
CA PHE A 57 6.08 0.29 0.83
C PHE A 57 6.54 -0.97 0.07
N PRO A 58 7.57 -1.72 0.51
CA PRO A 58 7.98 -2.98 -0.14
C PRO A 58 6.89 -4.05 -0.12
N LEU A 59 6.09 -4.09 0.95
CA LEU A 59 4.98 -5.03 1.08
C LEU A 59 3.88 -4.71 0.06
N VAL A 60 3.53 -3.43 -0.06
CA VAL A 60 2.55 -2.94 -1.03
C VAL A 60 3.01 -3.24 -2.46
N LEU A 61 4.28 -2.96 -2.78
CA LEU A 61 4.86 -3.25 -4.08
C LEU A 61 4.82 -4.74 -4.43
N GLY A 62 5.25 -5.61 -3.51
CA GLY A 62 5.26 -7.06 -3.74
C GLY A 62 3.86 -7.60 -4.03
N GLY A 63 2.85 -7.12 -3.30
CA GLY A 63 1.47 -7.51 -3.53
C GLY A 63 0.93 -7.02 -4.87
N PHE A 64 1.25 -5.79 -5.28
CA PHE A 64 0.85 -5.26 -6.58
C PHE A 64 1.53 -5.98 -7.73
N ILE A 65 2.82 -6.29 -7.63
CA ILE A 65 3.56 -7.00 -8.69
C ILE A 65 2.94 -8.38 -8.93
N GLY A 66 2.74 -9.17 -7.88
CA GLY A 66 2.18 -10.52 -8.02
C GLY A 66 0.72 -10.53 -8.47
N THR A 67 -0.10 -9.58 -7.99
CA THR A 67 -1.50 -9.48 -8.44
C THR A 67 -1.64 -8.93 -9.84
N ALA A 68 -0.80 -7.97 -10.25
CA ALA A 68 -0.76 -7.48 -11.63
C ALA A 68 -0.32 -8.57 -12.59
N GLN A 69 0.67 -9.39 -12.22
CA GLN A 69 1.07 -10.54 -13.03
C GLN A 69 -0.09 -11.54 -13.19
N ALA A 70 -0.76 -11.91 -12.10
CA ALA A 70 -1.93 -12.80 -12.16
C ALA A 70 -3.06 -12.23 -13.04
N ALA A 71 -3.30 -10.91 -12.98
CA ALA A 71 -4.27 -10.24 -13.82
C ALA A 71 -3.89 -10.24 -15.32
N ILE A 72 -2.60 -10.06 -15.64
CA ILE A 72 -2.09 -10.17 -17.02
C ILE A 72 -2.24 -11.60 -17.55
N GLU A 73 -2.08 -12.60 -16.68
CA GLU A 73 -2.29 -14.01 -17.00
C GLU A 73 -3.79 -14.40 -17.11
N GLY A 74 -4.70 -13.44 -16.88
CA GLY A 74 -6.14 -13.62 -17.03
C GLY A 74 -6.85 -14.21 -15.80
N PHE A 75 -6.18 -14.24 -14.65
CA PHE A 75 -6.77 -14.63 -13.38
C PHE A 75 -7.32 -13.41 -12.64
N ASP A 76 -8.40 -13.60 -11.88
CA ASP A 76 -8.88 -12.62 -10.91
C ASP A 76 -8.33 -12.99 -9.52
N PRO A 77 -7.14 -12.48 -9.14
CA PRO A 77 -6.51 -12.90 -7.88
C PRO A 77 -7.35 -12.43 -6.69
N PRO A 78 -7.64 -13.29 -5.71
CA PRO A 78 -8.29 -12.87 -4.48
C PRO A 78 -7.35 -12.01 -3.63
N LEU A 79 -7.90 -11.22 -2.71
CA LEU A 79 -7.11 -10.41 -1.76
C LEU A 79 -6.08 -11.23 -0.96
N THR A 80 -6.38 -12.50 -0.66
CA THR A 80 -5.43 -13.40 0.00
C THR A 80 -4.16 -13.60 -0.83
N GLN A 81 -4.28 -13.66 -2.16
CA GLN A 81 -3.14 -13.79 -3.07
C GLN A 81 -2.26 -12.54 -3.05
N PHE A 82 -2.85 -11.34 -2.95
CA PHE A 82 -2.08 -10.10 -2.74
C PHE A 82 -1.13 -10.21 -1.54
N PHE A 83 -1.63 -10.69 -0.39
CA PHE A 83 -0.80 -10.80 0.81
C PHE A 83 0.23 -11.93 0.75
N ILE A 84 -0.08 -13.02 0.04
CA ILE A 84 0.88 -14.10 -0.23
C ILE A 84 2.03 -13.54 -1.06
N GLU A 85 1.73 -12.90 -2.18
CA GLU A 85 2.72 -12.31 -3.08
C GLU A 85 3.53 -11.19 -2.41
N ALA A 86 2.85 -10.32 -1.65
CA ALA A 86 3.48 -9.30 -0.84
C ALA A 86 4.52 -9.89 0.09
N ARG A 87 4.18 -10.96 0.83
CA ARG A 87 5.09 -11.59 1.79
C ARG A 87 6.25 -12.33 1.11
N THR A 88 5.98 -12.99 -0.01
CA THR A 88 7.01 -13.70 -0.79
C THR A 88 8.07 -12.74 -1.31
N HIS A 89 7.65 -11.58 -1.82
CA HIS A 89 8.55 -10.56 -2.37
C HIS A 89 9.03 -9.54 -1.33
N TYR A 90 8.51 -9.59 -0.10
CA TYR A 90 8.77 -8.59 0.92
C TYR A 90 10.25 -8.44 1.26
N PHE A 91 10.93 -9.53 1.63
CA PHE A 91 12.34 -9.49 2.02
C PHE A 91 13.28 -9.00 0.90
N PRO A 92 13.20 -9.49 -0.34
CA PRO A 92 14.06 -8.98 -1.41
C PRO A 92 13.77 -7.52 -1.74
N LEU A 93 12.49 -7.09 -1.75
CA LEU A 93 12.14 -5.69 -1.98
C LEU A 93 12.58 -4.77 -0.83
N LEU A 94 12.39 -5.19 0.42
CA LEU A 94 12.85 -4.44 1.60
C LEU A 94 14.35 -4.25 1.57
N LEU A 95 15.10 -5.31 1.27
CA LEU A 95 16.56 -5.23 1.13
C LEU A 95 16.95 -4.25 0.00
N ALA A 96 16.30 -4.34 -1.16
CA ALA A 96 16.52 -3.41 -2.26
C ALA A 96 16.22 -1.96 -1.87
N THR A 97 15.11 -1.70 -1.18
CA THR A 97 14.74 -0.37 -0.68
C THR A 97 15.76 0.16 0.32
N VAL A 98 16.19 -0.66 1.29
CA VAL A 98 17.20 -0.26 2.28
C VAL A 98 18.57 -0.02 1.65
N LEU A 99 18.95 -0.75 0.61
CA LEU A 99 20.20 -0.52 -0.12
C LEU A 99 20.14 0.73 -1.02
N TYR A 100 18.96 1.08 -1.51
CA TYR A 100 18.75 2.24 -2.39
C TYR A 100 18.64 3.57 -1.64
N VAL A 101 17.92 3.61 -0.51
CA VAL A 101 17.73 4.82 0.31
C VAL A 101 19.04 5.57 0.69
N PRO A 102 20.15 4.90 1.04
CA PRO A 102 21.41 5.59 1.34
C PRO A 102 22.07 6.28 0.13
N GLN A 103 21.69 5.94 -1.11
CA GLN A 103 22.29 6.52 -2.31
C GLN A 103 21.76 7.93 -2.62
N GLU A 104 20.51 8.25 -2.24
CA GLU A 104 19.92 9.59 -2.46
C GLU A 104 20.39 10.63 -1.44
N ILE A 105 20.93 10.22 -0.29
CA ILE A 105 21.37 11.14 0.78
C ILE A 105 22.80 11.67 0.53
N VAL A 106 23.55 11.04 -0.39
CA VAL A 106 24.98 11.35 -0.67
C VAL A 106 25.19 12.01 -2.04
N SER A 107 24.13 12.21 -2.83
CA SER A 107 24.16 12.93 -4.11
C SER A 107 23.70 14.38 -3.97
#